data_AF-S3P0V4-F1
#
_entry.id   AF-S3P0V4-F1
#
_cell.length_a   1.000
_cell.length_b   1.000
_cell.length_c   1.000
_cell.angle_alpha   90.00
_cell.angle_beta   90.00
_cell.angle_gamma   90.00
#
_symmetry.space_group_name_H-M   'P 1'
#
loop_
_entity.id
_entity.type
_entity.pdbx_description
1 polymer ?
#
loop_
_entity_poly.entity_id
_entity_poly.type
_entity_poly.pdbx_seq_one_letter_code
_entity_poly.pdbx_strand_id
1 'polypeptide(L)'
;MLGHLIDTANGIVVDKRERVAPLCKITDSHADAVSDMLEDLMKIENEKVKKWLKVVVMFYVEFKSEATIAKKLGVSEYSVTRDKMLGMVRLATKYKFRSRIIGA
;
A
#
# COMPACT_ATOMS: atom_id res chain seq x y z
N MET A 1 6.56 -27.35 -7.88
CA MET A 1 5.22 -26.72 -7.82
C MET A 1 4.20 -27.44 -6.92
N LEU A 2 4.47 -28.67 -6.43
CA LEU A 2 3.53 -29.38 -5.52
C LEU A 2 3.65 -29.00 -4.03
N GLY A 3 4.82 -28.58 -3.54
CA GLY A 3 5.02 -28.24 -2.13
C GLY A 3 4.18 -27.04 -1.64
N HIS A 4 4.08 -25.98 -2.46
CA HIS A 4 3.29 -24.79 -2.10
C HIS A 4 1.78 -25.05 -1.96
N LEU A 5 1.23 -26.05 -2.66
CA LEU A 5 -0.18 -26.43 -2.52
C LEU A 5 -0.42 -27.16 -1.19
N ILE A 6 0.56 -27.95 -0.73
CA ILE A 6 0.51 -28.65 0.55
C ILE A 6 0.66 -27.67 1.72
N ASP A 7 1.54 -26.67 1.61
CA ASP A 7 1.70 -25.61 2.61
C ASP A 7 0.46 -24.72 2.74
N THR A 8 -0.25 -24.50 1.62
CA THR A 8 -1.52 -23.76 1.60
C THR A 8 -2.66 -24.56 2.25
N ALA A 9 -2.68 -25.89 2.11
CA ALA A 9 -3.65 -26.77 2.75
C ALA A 9 -3.39 -26.96 4.26
N ASN A 10 -2.13 -26.87 4.71
CA ASN A 10 -1.71 -27.05 6.10
C ASN A 10 -1.77 -25.77 6.95
N GLY A 11 -2.35 -24.68 6.45
CA GLY A 11 -2.53 -23.45 7.23
C GLY A 11 -1.25 -22.67 7.50
N ILE A 12 -0.15 -22.99 6.80
CA ILE A 12 1.10 -22.24 6.91
C ILE A 12 0.90 -20.91 6.18
N VAL A 13 0.61 -19.86 6.95
CA VAL A 13 0.52 -18.48 6.43
C VAL A 13 1.94 -18.05 6.02
N VAL A 14 2.29 -18.29 4.76
CA VAL A 14 3.54 -17.80 4.19
C VAL A 14 3.45 -16.29 4.09
N ASP A 15 4.34 -15.60 4.80
CA ASP A 15 4.51 -14.17 4.68
C ASP A 15 4.85 -13.81 3.22
N LYS A 16 3.96 -13.07 2.55
CA LYS A 16 4.12 -12.65 1.15
C LYS A 16 4.76 -11.27 1.01
N ARG A 17 5.20 -10.66 2.11
CA ARG A 17 5.89 -9.36 2.08
C ARG A 17 7.23 -9.51 1.36
N GLU A 18 7.51 -8.57 0.46
CA GLU A 18 8.80 -8.50 -0.26
C GLU A 18 9.75 -7.51 0.40
N ARG A 19 9.21 -6.67 1.29
CA ARG A 19 9.96 -5.64 2.01
C ARG A 19 9.67 -5.75 3.50
N VAL A 20 10.67 -5.40 4.29
CA VAL A 20 10.56 -5.35 5.74
C VAL A 20 9.62 -4.21 6.13
N ALA A 21 8.68 -4.49 7.04
CA ALA A 21 7.81 -3.48 7.59
C ALA A 21 8.60 -2.50 8.48
N PRO A 22 8.30 -1.19 8.44
CA PRO A 22 8.94 -0.24 9.32
C PRO A 22 8.60 -0.57 10.78
N LEU A 23 9.59 -0.40 11.67
CA LEU A 23 9.39 -0.49 13.10
C LEU A 23 8.55 0.72 13.55
N CYS A 24 7.24 0.54 13.64
CA CYS A 24 6.31 1.58 14.07
C CYS A 24 5.58 1.15 15.34
N LYS A 25 5.41 2.11 16.26
CA LYS A 25 4.58 1.94 17.46
C LYS A 25 3.15 2.34 17.09
N ILE A 26 2.46 1.47 16.37
CA ILE A 26 1.01 1.61 16.13
C ILE A 26 0.28 0.59 17.01
N THR A 27 -0.89 0.97 17.51
CA THR A 27 -1.80 0.07 18.21
C THR A 27 -2.83 -0.45 17.22
N ASP A 28 -3.55 -1.51 17.57
CA ASP A 28 -4.62 -2.06 16.73
C ASP A 28 -5.67 -0.99 16.40
N SER A 29 -6.03 -0.16 17.39
CA SER A 29 -6.93 0.99 17.18
C SER A 29 -6.43 2.01 16.16
N HIS A 30 -5.11 2.24 16.07
CA HIS A 30 -4.54 3.10 15.02
C HIS A 30 -4.60 2.41 13.65
N ALA A 31 -4.40 1.09 13.60
CA ALA A 31 -4.50 0.32 12.37
C ALA A 31 -5.93 0.31 11.82
N ASP A 32 -6.92 0.08 12.70
CA ASP A 32 -8.34 0.10 12.35
C ASP A 32 -8.76 1.46 11.81
N ALA A 33 -8.38 2.55 12.49
CA ALA A 33 -8.68 3.90 12.04
C ALA A 33 -8.07 4.23 10.66
N VAL A 34 -6.85 3.74 10.39
CA VAL A 34 -6.21 3.90 9.07
C VAL A 34 -6.91 3.05 8.01
N SER A 35 -7.37 1.84 8.37
CA SER A 35 -8.13 0.98 7.45
C SER A 35 -9.44 1.63 7.04
N ASP A 36 -10.24 2.09 8.01
CA ASP A 36 -11.50 2.79 7.77
C ASP A 36 -11.32 4.02 6.89
N MET A 37 -10.26 4.80 7.18
CA MET A 37 -9.89 5.99 6.41
C MET A 37 -9.57 5.66 4.93
N LEU A 38 -8.86 4.56 4.69
CA LEU A 38 -8.50 4.12 3.33
C LEU A 38 -9.71 3.55 2.59
N GLU A 39 -10.56 2.80 3.28
CA GLU A 39 -11.80 2.26 2.70
C GLU A 39 -12.77 3.38 2.27
N ASP A 40 -12.94 4.39 3.10
CA ASP A 40 -13.79 5.54 2.78
C ASP A 40 -13.28 6.31 1.55
N LEU A 41 -11.97 6.52 1.48
CA LEU A 41 -11.34 7.15 0.30
C LEU A 41 -11.54 6.35 -0.98
N MET A 42 -11.46 5.02 -0.91
CA MET A 42 -11.67 4.16 -2.08
C MET A 42 -13.12 4.19 -2.57
N LYS A 43 -14.08 4.56 -1.71
CA LYS A 43 -15.50 4.72 -2.08
C LYS A 43 -15.77 6.10 -2.71
N ILE A 44 -15.20 7.16 -2.16
CA ILE A 44 -15.56 8.55 -2.49
C ILE A 44 -14.74 9.12 -3.66
N GLU A 45 -13.45 8.77 -3.77
CA GLU A 45 -12.55 9.42 -4.72
C GLU A 45 -12.78 8.97 -6.17
N ASN A 46 -12.22 9.71 -7.13
CA ASN A 46 -12.31 9.36 -8.54
C ASN A 46 -11.38 8.17 -8.91
N GLU A 47 -11.63 7.55 -10.06
CA GLU A 47 -10.86 6.37 -10.51
C GLU A 47 -9.34 6.60 -10.61
N LYS A 48 -8.93 7.83 -10.96
CA LYS A 48 -7.52 8.19 -11.04
C LYS A 48 -6.86 8.15 -9.66
N VAL A 49 -7.51 8.74 -8.65
CA VAL A 49 -7.02 8.74 -7.26
C VAL A 49 -7.09 7.35 -6.66
N LYS A 50 -8.13 6.57 -6.95
CA LYS A 50 -8.20 5.16 -6.54
C LYS A 50 -7.01 4.35 -7.05
N LYS A 51 -6.56 4.59 -8.29
CA LYS A 51 -5.35 3.96 -8.83
C LYS A 51 -4.11 4.33 -8.02
N TRP A 52 -3.95 5.60 -7.64
CA TRP A 52 -2.84 6.05 -6.80
C TRP A 52 -2.88 5.41 -5.41
N LEU A 53 -4.05 5.41 -4.77
CA LEU A 53 -4.26 4.80 -3.46
C LEU A 53 -3.98 3.30 -3.49
N LYS A 54 -4.40 2.60 -4.56
CA LYS A 54 -4.09 1.18 -4.76
C LYS A 54 -2.58 0.92 -4.77
N VAL A 55 -1.80 1.78 -5.44
CA VAL A 55 -0.33 1.69 -5.42
C VAL A 55 0.22 1.95 -4.01
N VAL A 56 -0.30 2.95 -3.29
CA VAL A 56 0.10 3.25 -1.91
C VAL A 56 -0.18 2.07 -0.98
N VAL A 57 -1.34 1.43 -1.08
CA VAL A 57 -1.72 0.26 -0.29
C VAL A 57 -0.79 -0.92 -0.59
N MET A 58 -0.58 -1.26 -1.87
CA MET A 58 0.33 -2.35 -2.23
C MET A 58 1.77 -2.10 -1.75
N PHE A 59 2.22 -0.84 -1.78
CA PHE A 59 3.56 -0.50 -1.34
C PHE A 59 3.68 -0.50 0.19
N TYR A 60 2.87 0.29 0.91
CA TYR A 60 3.04 0.54 2.35
C TYR A 60 2.32 -0.46 3.26
N VAL A 61 1.28 -1.14 2.77
CA VAL A 61 0.48 -2.10 3.56
C VAL A 61 0.81 -3.54 3.18
N GLU A 62 0.86 -3.86 1.89
CA GLU A 62 1.22 -5.22 1.42
C GLU A 62 2.75 -5.44 1.32
N PHE A 63 3.55 -4.39 1.53
CA PHE A 63 5.01 -4.41 1.47
C PHE A 63 5.57 -5.01 0.17
N LYS A 64 4.94 -4.69 -0.96
CA LYS A 64 5.40 -5.09 -2.29
C LYS A 64 6.50 -4.16 -2.80
N SER A 65 7.37 -4.71 -3.65
CA SER A 65 8.35 -3.92 -4.41
C SER A 65 7.69 -3.16 -5.56
N GLU A 66 8.31 -2.09 -6.04
CA GLU A 66 7.79 -1.32 -7.18
C GLU A 66 7.73 -2.17 -8.45
N ALA A 67 8.73 -3.02 -8.67
CA ALA A 67 8.76 -3.99 -9.77
C ALA A 67 7.56 -4.96 -9.74
N THR A 68 7.22 -5.51 -8.58
CA THR A 68 6.06 -6.39 -8.45
C THR A 68 4.75 -5.65 -8.70
N ILE A 69 4.62 -4.43 -8.18
CA ILE A 69 3.41 -3.60 -8.39
C ILE A 69 3.27 -3.25 -9.87
N ALA A 70 4.36 -2.84 -10.52
CA ALA A 70 4.42 -2.53 -11.94
C ALA A 70 3.95 -3.73 -12.79
N LYS A 71 4.48 -4.93 -12.49
CA LYS A 71 4.07 -6.18 -13.14
C LYS A 71 2.60 -6.52 -12.90
N LYS A 72 2.10 -6.36 -11.66
CA LYS A 72 0.71 -6.67 -11.28
C LYS A 72 -0.30 -5.73 -11.93
N LEU A 73 0.07 -4.47 -12.14
CA LEU A 73 -0.80 -3.44 -12.73
C LEU A 73 -0.58 -3.23 -14.23
N GLY A 74 0.41 -3.89 -14.85
CA GLY A 74 0.75 -3.72 -16.26
C GLY A 74 1.25 -2.32 -16.60
N VAL A 75 1.99 -1.68 -15.70
CA VAL A 75 2.53 -0.31 -15.86
C VAL A 75 4.04 -0.29 -15.67
N SER A 76 4.70 0.80 -16.04
CA SER A 76 6.13 0.99 -15.77
C SER A 76 6.41 1.25 -14.29
N GLU A 77 7.58 0.87 -13.79
CA GLU A 77 8.03 1.19 -12.43
C GLU A 77 8.01 2.70 -12.16
N TYR A 78 8.42 3.52 -13.14
CA TYR A 78 8.29 4.97 -13.05
C TYR A 78 6.86 5.44 -12.76
N SER A 79 5.86 4.82 -13.39
CA SER A 79 4.46 5.13 -13.12
C SER A 79 4.07 4.76 -11.70
N VAL A 80 4.59 3.64 -11.17
CA VAL A 80 4.39 3.23 -9.77
C VAL A 80 5.02 4.25 -8.83
N THR A 81 6.26 4.68 -9.05
CA THR A 81 6.94 5.67 -8.20
C THR A 81 6.18 7.00 -8.16
N ARG A 82 5.72 7.48 -9.34
CA ARG A 82 4.91 8.69 -9.45
C ARG A 82 3.56 8.55 -8.75
N ASP A 83 2.82 7.49 -9.04
CA ASP A 83 1.48 7.27 -8.50
C ASP A 83 1.52 7.06 -6.97
N LYS A 84 2.59 6.43 -6.46
CA LYS A 84 2.89 6.33 -5.02
C LYS A 84 3.04 7.71 -4.38
N MET A 85 3.84 8.59 -4.98
CA MET A 85 4.04 9.97 -4.47
C MET A 85 2.74 10.77 -4.50
N LEU A 86 2.00 10.72 -5.61
CA LEU A 86 0.72 11.43 -5.76
C LEU A 86 -0.33 10.93 -4.78
N GLY A 87 -0.37 9.62 -4.51
CA GLY A 87 -1.24 9.04 -3.49
C GLY A 87 -0.92 9.55 -2.09
N MET A 88 0.36 9.62 -1.72
CA MET A 88 0.78 10.17 -0.42
C MET A 88 0.43 11.66 -0.28
N VAL A 89 0.62 12.46 -1.34
CA VAL A 89 0.22 13.87 -1.37
C VAL A 89 -1.30 14.01 -1.22
N ARG A 90 -2.08 13.14 -1.87
CA ARG A 90 -3.55 13.15 -1.73
C ARG A 90 -3.98 12.86 -0.30
N LEU A 91 -3.37 11.87 0.36
CA LEU A 91 -3.64 11.54 1.76
C LEU A 91 -3.30 12.71 2.69
N ALA A 92 -2.12 13.30 2.52
CA ALA A 92 -1.67 14.45 3.31
C ALA A 92 -2.59 15.66 3.15
N THR A 93 -3.00 15.97 1.92
CA THR A 93 -3.86 17.13 1.63
C THR A 93 -5.30 16.94 2.12
N LYS A 94 -5.88 15.75 1.96
CA LYS A 94 -7.27 15.47 2.39
C LYS A 94 -7.42 15.55 3.91
N TYR A 95 -6.53 14.90 4.65
CA TYR A 95 -6.61 14.82 6.11
C TYR A 95 -5.78 15.88 6.82
N LYS A 96 -5.18 16.80 6.07
CA LYS A 96 -4.33 17.89 6.57
C LYS A 96 -3.26 17.38 7.53
N PHE A 97 -2.67 16.22 7.24
CA PHE A 97 -1.53 15.74 8.00
C PHE A 97 -0.45 16.81 7.96
N ARG A 98 0.20 17.09 9.10
CA ARG A 98 1.36 18.00 9.15
C ARG A 98 2.52 17.33 8.41
N SER A 99 2.50 17.44 7.09
CA SER A 99 3.49 16.86 6.22
C SER A 99 4.73 17.74 6.23
N ARG A 100 5.81 17.27 6.87
CA ARG A 100 7.18 17.64 6.47
C ARG A 100 7.56 16.78 5.25
N ILE A 101 6.72 16.81 4.22
CA ILE A 101 6.96 16.15 2.93
C ILE A 101 7.56 17.25 2.07
N ILE A 102 8.88 17.40 2.11
CA ILE A 102 9.81 18.11 1.19
C ILE A 102 11.04 18.56 2.02
N GLY A 103 12.21 17.99 1.71
CA GLY A 103 13.52 18.62 1.93
C GLY A 103 14.43 18.06 3.03
N ALA A 104 15.17 16.99 2.71
CA ALA A 104 16.59 16.80 3.02
C ALA A 104 17.17 15.81 2.00
#